data_AF-A0A2K0WFG0-F1
#
_entry.id   AF-A0A2K0WFG0-F1
#
_cell.length_a   1.000
_cell.length_b   1.000
_cell.length_c   1.000
_cell.angle_alpha   90.00
_cell.angle_beta   90.00
_cell.angle_gamma   90.00
#
_symmetry.space_group_name_H-M   'P 1'
#
loop_
_entity.id
_entity.type
_entity.pdbx_description
1 polymer ?
#
loop_
_entity_poly.entity_id
_entity_poly.type
_entity_poly.pdbx_seq_one_letter_code
_entity_poly.pdbx_strand_id
1 'polypeptide(L)'
;MKFSIILVAFWAAIGTRYASASPLAEAELTRRNDCGKGGAPYTRRTNSPCGSGNGRRSYCGCDRTGVVQCIDGFWTEIQGCETGTYKGCTANGSGAHCKVVLG
;
A
#
# COMPACT_ATOMS: atom_id res chain seq x y z
N MET A 1 -47.30 -42.69 -8.34
CA MET A 1 -47.35 -41.38 -7.66
C MET A 1 -46.53 -41.44 -6.39
N LYS A 2 -45.47 -40.63 -6.29
CA LYS A 2 -44.99 -39.96 -5.06
C LYS A 2 -43.71 -39.18 -5.39
N PHE A 3 -43.86 -37.87 -5.44
CA PHE A 3 -42.78 -36.90 -5.50
C PHE A 3 -42.04 -36.88 -4.17
N SER A 4 -40.71 -36.79 -4.19
CA SER A 4 -39.94 -36.19 -3.09
C SER A 4 -38.58 -35.74 -3.62
N ILE A 5 -38.56 -34.49 -4.07
CA ILE A 5 -37.37 -33.68 -4.31
C ILE A 5 -36.75 -33.41 -2.93
N ILE A 6 -35.52 -33.83 -2.68
CA ILE A 6 -34.77 -33.41 -1.49
C ILE A 6 -33.77 -32.35 -1.95
N LEU A 7 -34.18 -31.10 -1.77
CA LEU A 7 -33.32 -29.91 -1.76
C LEU A 7 -32.34 -30.04 -0.58
N VAL A 8 -31.06 -30.33 -0.84
CA VAL A 8 -30.01 -30.20 0.18
C VAL A 8 -29.45 -28.79 0.07
N ALA A 9 -29.80 -27.97 1.06
CA ALA A 9 -29.35 -26.59 1.20
C ALA A 9 -27.83 -26.54 1.40
N PHE A 10 -27.13 -25.88 0.49
CA PHE A 10 -25.77 -25.40 0.68
C PHE A 10 -25.77 -24.30 1.75
N TRP A 11 -25.41 -24.63 2.98
CA TRP A 11 -25.07 -23.62 3.99
C TRP A 11 -23.60 -23.25 3.85
N ALA A 12 -23.35 -22.22 3.05
CA ALA A 12 -22.11 -21.47 3.09
C ALA A 12 -22.11 -20.58 4.34
N ALA A 13 -21.33 -20.96 5.34
CA ALA A 13 -20.91 -20.07 6.41
C ALA A 13 -19.42 -20.29 6.67
N ILE A 14 -18.60 -19.97 5.66
CA ILE A 14 -17.22 -19.60 5.89
C ILE A 14 -17.31 -18.35 6.76
N GLY A 15 -17.03 -18.53 8.05
CA GLY A 15 -16.87 -17.43 8.99
C GLY A 15 -15.69 -16.59 8.55
N THR A 16 -15.90 -15.68 7.60
CA THR A 16 -15.01 -14.58 7.33
C THR A 16 -14.99 -13.75 8.61
N ARG A 17 -13.92 -13.92 9.39
CA ARG A 17 -13.60 -13.01 10.48
C ARG A 17 -13.36 -11.65 9.82
N TYR A 18 -14.37 -10.79 9.87
CA TYR A 18 -14.19 -9.35 9.67
C TYR A 18 -13.34 -8.88 10.85
N ALA A 19 -12.02 -8.96 10.70
CA ALA A 19 -11.12 -8.18 11.51
C ALA A 19 -11.40 -6.72 11.12
N SER A 20 -12.26 -6.05 11.89
CA SER A 20 -12.34 -4.60 11.87
C SER A 20 -10.97 -4.08 12.25
N ALA A 21 -10.17 -3.70 11.26
CA ALA A 21 -8.91 -3.01 11.48
C ALA A 21 -9.23 -1.79 12.33
N SER A 22 -8.75 -1.79 13.57
CA SER A 22 -8.98 -0.67 14.47
C SER A 22 -8.21 0.53 13.90
N PRO A 23 -8.76 1.76 13.94
CA PRO A 23 -8.05 2.94 13.42
C PRO A 23 -6.69 3.15 14.12
N LEU A 24 -6.56 2.67 15.36
CA LEU A 24 -5.29 2.62 16.09
C LEU A 24 -4.29 1.62 15.49
N ALA A 25 -4.76 0.47 14.99
CA ALA A 25 -3.91 -0.52 14.32
C ALA A 25 -3.44 -0.01 12.95
N GLU A 26 -4.30 0.70 12.21
CA GLU A 26 -3.93 1.35 10.95
C GLU A 26 -2.93 2.50 11.15
N ALA A 27 -3.12 3.32 12.18
CA ALA A 27 -2.20 4.40 12.53
C ALA A 27 -0.83 3.87 12.99
N GLU A 28 -0.81 2.74 13.72
CA GLU A 28 0.41 2.10 14.18
C GLU A 28 1.14 1.36 13.05
N LEU A 29 0.42 0.70 12.14
CA LEU A 29 0.97 0.16 10.88
C LEU A 29 1.58 1.27 10.03
N THR A 30 0.89 2.39 9.87
CA THR A 30 1.40 3.55 9.11
C THR A 30 2.71 4.05 9.70
N ARG A 31 2.81 4.20 11.03
CA ARG A 31 4.03 4.62 11.72
C ARG A 31 5.21 3.65 11.57
N ARG A 32 4.96 2.34 11.45
CA ARG A 32 5.99 1.31 11.26
C ARG A 32 6.40 1.13 9.80
N ASN A 33 5.50 1.43 8.88
CA ASN A 33 5.69 1.30 7.43
C ASN A 33 6.30 2.55 6.80
N ASP A 34 6.38 3.64 7.55
CA ASP A 34 7.25 4.77 7.25
C ASP A 34 8.73 4.39 7.41
N CYS A 35 9.60 5.12 6.71
CA CYS A 35 11.02 4.81 6.59
C CYS A 35 11.88 5.06 7.86
N GLY A 36 11.27 5.01 9.05
CA GLY A 36 11.94 5.20 10.33
C GLY A 36 11.73 6.58 10.97
N LYS A 37 12.53 6.87 12.00
CA LYS A 37 12.37 7.99 12.94
C LYS A 37 12.37 9.32 12.18
N GLY A 38 11.21 9.95 12.08
CA GLY A 38 11.01 11.21 11.38
C GLY A 38 10.01 11.15 10.23
N GLY A 39 9.47 9.97 9.90
CA GLY A 39 8.29 9.80 9.03
C GLY A 39 8.29 10.78 7.89
N ALA A 40 9.30 10.71 7.00
CA ALA A 40 9.37 11.66 5.91
C ALA A 40 8.04 11.55 5.15
N PRO A 41 7.23 12.63 5.09
CA PRO A 41 5.79 12.55 4.84
C PRO A 41 5.44 11.92 3.47
N TYR A 42 6.44 11.77 2.62
CA TYR A 42 6.33 11.29 1.26
C TYR A 42 7.20 10.05 0.96
N THR A 43 7.63 9.31 1.99
CA THR A 43 8.35 8.04 1.82
C THR A 43 7.62 6.87 2.45
N ARG A 44 7.64 5.71 1.80
CA ARG A 44 7.05 4.46 2.28
C ARG A 44 8.00 3.30 2.05
N ARG A 45 7.95 2.31 2.95
CA ARG A 45 8.75 1.09 2.80
C ARG A 45 8.11 0.16 1.77
N THR A 46 8.82 -0.10 0.67
CA THR A 46 8.38 -1.07 -0.35
C THR A 46 8.10 -2.44 0.29
N ASN A 47 7.07 -3.13 -0.20
CA ASN A 47 6.54 -4.39 0.31
C ASN A 47 5.95 -4.35 1.74
N SER A 48 5.83 -3.17 2.35
CA SER A 48 5.14 -3.04 3.64
C SER A 48 3.63 -2.81 3.46
N PRO A 49 2.79 -3.17 4.45
CA PRO A 49 1.35 -2.97 4.35
C PRO A 49 0.95 -1.50 4.15
N CYS A 50 -0.15 -1.27 3.45
CA CYS A 50 -0.72 0.06 3.25
C CYS A 50 -2.25 0.03 3.43
N GLY A 51 -2.81 1.12 3.97
CA GLY A 51 -4.25 1.27 4.13
C GLY A 51 -4.95 1.60 2.80
N SER A 52 -6.17 1.10 2.61
CA SER A 52 -6.98 1.35 1.40
C SER A 52 -7.33 2.84 1.20
N GLY A 53 -7.27 3.65 2.26
CA GLY A 53 -7.47 5.10 2.21
C GLY A 53 -6.37 5.90 1.49
N ASN A 54 -5.28 5.27 1.04
CA ASN A 54 -4.22 5.96 0.29
C ASN A 54 -4.60 6.26 -1.18
N GLY A 55 -5.61 5.57 -1.73
CA GLY A 55 -6.05 5.75 -3.12
C GLY A 55 -4.90 5.57 -4.13
N ARG A 56 -4.83 6.43 -5.15
CA ARG A 56 -3.77 6.44 -6.18
C ARG A 56 -2.56 7.31 -5.82
N ARG A 57 -2.39 7.66 -4.54
CA ARG A 57 -1.26 8.49 -4.11
C ARG A 57 0.05 7.72 -4.31
N SER A 58 1.01 8.38 -4.93
CA SER A 58 2.37 7.88 -5.08
C SER A 58 3.29 8.47 -4.01
N TYR A 59 4.23 7.64 -3.56
CA TYR A 59 5.25 7.95 -2.57
C TYR A 59 6.61 7.51 -3.10
N CYS A 60 7.69 7.97 -2.49
CA CYS A 60 9.01 7.39 -2.77
C CYS A 60 9.27 6.18 -1.89
N GLY A 61 10.03 5.21 -2.41
CA GLY A 61 10.70 4.20 -1.59
C GLY A 61 11.62 4.85 -0.57
N CYS A 62 11.95 4.13 0.51
CA CYS A 62 12.81 4.64 1.58
C CYS A 62 14.22 5.03 1.12
N ASP A 63 14.74 4.30 0.16
CA ASP A 63 16.02 4.55 -0.50
C ASP A 63 15.94 5.62 -1.60
N ARG A 64 14.73 6.12 -1.89
CA ARG A 64 14.41 7.06 -2.97
C ARG A 64 14.87 6.57 -4.35
N THR A 65 14.94 5.26 -4.56
CA THR A 65 15.30 4.68 -5.87
C THR A 65 14.08 4.37 -6.71
N GLY A 66 12.87 4.46 -6.17
CA GLY A 66 11.65 4.17 -6.92
C GLY A 66 10.42 4.88 -6.37
N VAL A 67 9.38 4.94 -7.21
CA VAL A 67 8.03 5.41 -6.87
C VAL A 67 7.18 4.20 -6.48
N VAL A 68 6.48 4.30 -5.36
CA VAL A 68 5.59 3.26 -4.83
C VAL A 68 4.15 3.73 -4.74
N GLN A 69 3.21 2.80 -4.93
CA GLN A 69 1.76 2.99 -4.72
C GLN A 69 1.18 1.87 -3.86
N CYS A 70 0.06 2.14 -3.21
CA CYS A 70 -0.67 1.14 -2.46
C CYS A 70 -1.49 0.27 -3.42
N ILE A 71 -1.03 -0.96 -3.65
CA ILE A 71 -1.67 -1.94 -4.55
C ILE A 71 -1.90 -3.21 -3.73
N ASP A 72 -3.13 -3.72 -3.76
CA ASP A 72 -3.53 -4.94 -3.03
C ASP A 72 -3.16 -4.95 -1.53
N GLY A 73 -3.16 -3.76 -0.90
CA GLY A 73 -2.83 -3.60 0.52
C GLY A 73 -1.32 -3.55 0.83
N PHE A 74 -0.46 -3.45 -0.18
CA PHE A 74 0.99 -3.30 -0.02
C PHE A 74 1.57 -2.14 -0.83
N TRP A 75 2.61 -1.50 -0.30
CA TRP A 75 3.42 -0.52 -1.03
C TRP A 75 4.23 -1.23 -2.11
N THR A 76 3.75 -1.14 -3.35
CA THR A 76 4.33 -1.79 -4.51
C THR A 76 5.07 -0.76 -5.34
N GLU A 77 6.29 -1.06 -5.77
CA GLU A 77 7.03 -0.21 -6.69
C GLU A 77 6.38 -0.23 -8.08
N ILE A 78 6.07 0.96 -8.58
CA ILE A 78 5.44 1.15 -9.90
C ILE A 78 6.39 1.76 -10.92
N GLN A 79 7.51 2.33 -10.48
CA GLN A 79 8.52 2.94 -11.34
C GLN A 79 9.87 2.99 -10.62
N GLY A 80 10.90 2.40 -11.24
CA GLY A 80 12.29 2.58 -10.83
C GLY A 80 12.84 3.92 -11.32
N CYS A 81 13.55 4.62 -10.45
CA CYS A 81 14.28 5.85 -10.74
C CYS A 81 15.76 5.57 -10.88
N GLU A 82 16.40 6.26 -11.80
CA GLU A 82 17.87 6.29 -11.85
C GLU A 82 18.43 6.90 -10.56
N THR A 83 19.57 6.37 -10.11
CA THR A 83 20.25 6.82 -8.89
C THR A 83 21.49 7.63 -9.25
N GLY A 84 21.75 8.72 -8.54
CA GLY A 84 22.97 9.51 -8.70
C GLY A 84 22.89 10.83 -7.94
N THR A 85 23.95 11.63 -7.97
CA THR A 85 24.04 12.92 -7.24
C THR A 85 22.85 13.86 -7.50
N TYR A 86 22.25 13.75 -8.68
CA TYR A 86 21.16 14.60 -9.16
C TYR A 86 19.93 13.80 -9.62
N LYS A 87 19.89 12.50 -9.32
CA LYS A 87 18.87 11.58 -9.80
C LYS A 87 18.26 10.81 -8.63
N GLY A 88 16.94 10.63 -8.66
CA GLY A 88 16.23 9.81 -7.70
C GLY A 88 14.76 10.17 -7.58
N CYS A 89 14.05 9.49 -6.69
CA CYS A 89 12.66 9.77 -6.40
C CYS A 89 12.53 11.03 -5.55
N THR A 90 11.66 11.95 -5.99
CA THR A 90 11.23 13.13 -5.24
C THR A 90 9.73 13.06 -5.06
N ALA A 91 9.25 13.47 -3.88
CA ALA A 91 7.82 13.49 -3.60
C ALA A 91 7.44 14.71 -2.75
N ASN A 92 6.25 15.23 -3.03
CA ASN A 92 5.65 16.37 -2.35
C ASN A 92 4.13 16.17 -2.25
N GLY A 93 3.38 17.21 -1.87
CA GLY A 93 1.92 17.15 -1.75
C GLY A 93 1.17 16.78 -3.04
N SER A 94 1.79 16.89 -4.21
CA SER A 94 1.20 16.47 -5.49
C SER A 94 1.60 15.05 -5.93
N GLY A 95 2.40 14.34 -5.15
CA GLY A 95 2.81 12.96 -5.40
C GLY A 95 4.31 12.77 -5.62
N ALA A 96 4.70 11.53 -5.91
CA ALA A 96 6.08 11.10 -6.15
C ALA A 96 6.38 10.89 -7.64
N HIS A 97 7.58 11.26 -8.05
CA HIS A 97 8.11 11.09 -9.41
C HIS A 97 9.63 10.96 -9.41
N CYS A 98 10.18 10.34 -10.44
CA CYS A 98 11.62 10.33 -10.67
C CYS A 98 12.07 11.71 -11.16
N LYS A 99 13.04 12.30 -10.45
CA LYS A 99 13.65 13.58 -10.78
C LYS A 99 15.04 13.33 -11.36
N VAL A 100 15.34 14.03 -12.45
CA VAL A 100 16.70 14.25 -12.95
C VAL A 100 16.94 15.75 -12.90
N VAL A 101 17.81 16.22 -12.01
CA VAL A 101 18.30 17.61 -12.07
C VAL A 101 19.35 17.66 -13.17
N LEU A 102 19.00 18.24 -14.30
CA LEU A 102 19.99 18.65 -15.29
C LEU A 102 20.78 19.80 -14.66
N GLY A 103 22.05 19.54 -14.38
CA GLY A 103 23.01 20.57 -13.93
C GLY A 103 23.41 21.48 -15.08
#